data_AF-A0A0P7AYN1-F1
#
_entry.id   AF-A0A0P7AYN1-F1
#
_cell.length_a   1.000
_cell.length_b   1.000
_cell.length_c   1.000
_cell.angle_alpha   90.00
_cell.angle_beta   90.00
_cell.angle_gamma   90.00
#
_symmetry.space_group_name_H-M   'P 1'
#
loop_
_entity.id
_entity.type
_entity.pdbx_description
1 polymer ?
#
loop_
_entity_poly.entity_id
_entity_poly.type
_entity_poly.pdbx_seq_one_letter_code
_entity_poly.pdbx_strand_id
1 'polypeptide(L)'
;MVGPPGFIRGAVSRDEPSFNDLQMQHLLPPNDRVRPQGVFKSDLMCRDTQTFGNYSLKFPQLEAHPGDYIALQYQENGHVTLLPNSPQKTDSGMIYIYGTTNPHDDDRFVDIHKVWNEEGTGGNGRGMLLKTWSFDDGQCYQLNEGQTSATRQRNYPKAAVQPQGSDLWCQTDIRLPSTTQNTLTIYWVWDFSAPSSPKIPNGKSEFYTSCMDIKLAKENHNYDISFVEGQDLNFAGIKAQLLNHS
;
A
#
# COMPACT_ATOMS: atom_id res chain seq x y z
N MET A 1 -6.44 -7.63 -12.93
CA MET A 1 -6.12 -6.26 -13.36
C MET A 1 -5.49 -6.31 -14.73
N VAL A 2 -5.83 -5.33 -15.58
CA VAL A 2 -5.38 -5.26 -16.97
C VAL A 2 -4.65 -3.94 -17.19
N GLY A 3 -3.74 -3.91 -18.16
CA GLY A 3 -2.98 -2.70 -18.51
C GLY A 3 -1.57 -2.66 -17.91
N PRO A 4 -0.75 -1.68 -18.34
CA PRO A 4 0.59 -1.51 -17.83
C PRO A 4 0.57 -1.07 -16.35
N PRO A 5 1.54 -1.52 -15.53
CA PRO A 5 1.64 -1.07 -14.15
C PRO A 5 2.10 0.38 -14.09
N GLY A 6 1.63 1.09 -13.06
CA GLY A 6 2.21 2.34 -12.60
C GLY A 6 3.06 2.13 -11.35
N PHE A 7 3.86 3.13 -11.01
CA PHE A 7 4.81 3.05 -9.91
C PHE A 7 4.61 4.18 -8.90
N ILE A 8 5.18 4.00 -7.71
CA ILE A 8 5.26 5.07 -6.71
C ILE A 8 6.25 6.15 -7.17
N ARG A 9 6.13 7.37 -6.63
CA ARG A 9 7.07 8.46 -6.94
C ARG A 9 8.50 8.01 -6.60
N GLY A 10 9.47 8.40 -7.42
CA GLY A 10 10.89 8.13 -7.22
C GLY A 10 11.26 6.63 -7.26
N ALA A 11 10.43 5.78 -7.86
CA ALA A 11 10.67 4.34 -7.91
C ALA A 11 12.04 3.96 -8.50
N VAL A 12 12.64 2.92 -7.91
CA VAL A 12 13.91 2.32 -8.32
C VAL A 12 13.67 0.84 -8.63
N SER A 13 14.26 0.31 -9.71
CA SER A 13 14.15 -1.12 -10.06
C SER A 13 14.79 -1.97 -8.97
N ARG A 14 14.08 -3.04 -8.57
CA ARG A 14 14.67 -4.12 -7.77
C ARG A 14 15.71 -4.95 -8.53
N ASP A 15 15.67 -4.89 -9.87
CA ASP A 15 16.63 -5.59 -10.73
C ASP A 15 17.99 -4.88 -10.82
N GLU A 16 18.10 -3.64 -10.33
CA GLU A 16 19.39 -2.95 -10.31
C GLU A 16 20.27 -3.55 -9.20
N PRO A 17 21.54 -3.90 -9.46
CA PRO A 17 22.43 -4.48 -8.45
C PRO A 17 22.67 -3.60 -7.22
N SER A 18 22.46 -2.29 -7.35
CA SER A 18 22.60 -1.31 -6.25
C SER A 18 21.32 -1.14 -5.43
N PHE A 19 20.23 -1.82 -5.80
CA PHE A 19 18.96 -1.72 -5.11
C PHE A 19 19.09 -2.11 -3.63
N ASN A 20 18.50 -1.32 -2.76
CA ASN A 20 18.24 -1.69 -1.38
C ASN A 20 16.91 -1.09 -0.91
N ASP A 21 16.23 -1.76 0.01
CA ASP A 21 14.89 -1.34 0.47
C ASP A 21 14.89 0.06 1.09
N LEU A 22 16.01 0.50 1.67
CA LEU A 22 16.14 1.83 2.29
C LEU A 22 16.04 2.96 1.26
N GLN A 23 16.14 2.70 -0.04
CA GLN A 23 15.92 3.71 -1.09
C GLN A 23 14.44 4.07 -1.25
N MET A 24 13.53 3.14 -0.93
CA MET A 24 12.09 3.34 -1.08
C MET A 24 11.33 3.37 0.25
N GLN A 25 11.92 2.85 1.33
CA GLN A 25 11.29 2.79 2.65
C GLN A 25 11.11 4.18 3.29
N HIS A 26 9.88 4.57 3.62
CA HIS A 26 9.61 5.68 4.54
C HIS A 26 9.03 5.13 5.84
N LEU A 27 9.85 5.04 6.88
CA LEU A 27 9.48 4.50 8.19
C LEU A 27 9.23 5.64 9.18
N LEU A 28 8.07 5.63 9.83
CA LEU A 28 7.68 6.57 10.87
C LEU A 28 7.36 5.84 12.20
N PRO A 29 7.90 6.30 13.35
CA PRO A 29 9.05 7.19 13.44
C PRO A 29 10.31 6.55 12.82
N PRO A 30 11.27 7.34 12.30
CA PRO A 30 12.51 6.81 11.75
C PRO A 30 13.36 6.11 12.82
N ASN A 31 14.20 5.16 12.41
CA ASN A 31 14.96 4.28 13.31
C ASN A 31 15.94 5.02 14.24
N ASP A 32 16.41 6.19 13.84
CA ASP A 32 17.31 7.05 14.61
C ASP A 32 16.59 7.90 15.67
N ARG A 33 15.25 7.87 15.71
CA ARG A 33 14.47 8.60 16.71
C ARG A 33 14.64 8.00 18.10
N VAL A 34 14.98 8.85 19.07
CA VAL A 34 15.15 8.46 20.48
C VAL A 34 13.82 8.01 21.06
N ARG A 35 13.72 6.74 21.45
CA ARG A 35 12.53 6.22 22.16
C ARG A 35 12.37 6.91 23.52
N PRO A 36 11.13 7.22 23.96
CA PRO A 36 9.84 6.78 23.42
C PRO A 36 9.21 7.77 22.43
N GLN A 37 9.98 8.67 21.80
CA GLN A 37 9.43 9.68 20.91
C GLN A 37 8.77 8.97 19.71
N GLY A 38 7.43 9.06 19.64
CA GLY A 38 6.61 8.51 18.56
C GLY A 38 6.67 9.37 17.30
N VAL A 39 5.61 9.37 16.50
CA VAL A 39 5.49 10.24 15.32
C VAL A 39 5.37 11.70 15.75
N PHE A 40 6.12 12.59 15.09
CA PHE A 40 6.12 14.02 15.33
C PHE A 40 5.12 14.74 14.43
N LYS A 41 4.68 15.92 14.87
CA LYS A 41 3.81 16.78 14.05
C LYS A 41 4.45 17.23 12.74
N SER A 42 5.78 17.26 12.68
CA SER A 42 6.55 17.63 11.49
C SER A 42 6.83 16.45 10.55
N ASP A 43 6.49 15.21 10.93
CA ASP A 43 6.74 14.07 10.06
C ASP A 43 5.84 14.12 8.84
N LEU A 44 6.46 14.07 7.66
CA LEU A 44 5.76 14.10 6.39
C LEU A 44 5.13 12.74 6.10
N MET A 45 3.96 12.78 5.46
CA MET A 45 3.27 11.62 4.90
C MET A 45 4.11 10.96 3.82
N CYS A 46 4.74 11.76 2.97
CA CYS A 46 5.56 11.28 1.87
C CYS A 46 7.04 11.29 2.24
N ARG A 47 7.77 10.33 1.67
CA ARG A 47 9.23 10.38 1.61
C ARG A 47 9.71 11.64 0.89
N ASP A 48 10.91 12.10 1.20
CA ASP A 48 11.57 13.23 0.53
C ASP A 48 11.56 13.10 -1.01
N THR A 49 11.90 11.93 -1.53
CA THR A 49 11.87 11.60 -2.97
C THR A 49 10.47 11.42 -3.56
N GLN A 50 9.43 11.50 -2.73
CA GLN A 50 8.03 11.25 -3.05
C GLN A 50 7.09 12.43 -2.74
N THR A 51 7.63 13.59 -2.37
CA THR A 51 6.84 14.78 -2.00
C THR A 51 6.02 15.33 -3.18
N PHE A 52 6.55 15.27 -4.41
CA PHE A 52 5.83 15.69 -5.62
C PHE A 52 6.27 14.88 -6.85
N GLY A 53 5.41 14.80 -7.88
CA GLY A 53 5.52 13.96 -9.07
C GLY A 53 6.93 13.74 -9.61
N ASN A 54 7.53 12.63 -9.19
CA ASN A 54 8.89 12.21 -9.54
C ASN A 54 8.82 10.88 -10.29
N TYR A 55 8.75 10.94 -11.62
CA TYR A 55 8.54 9.77 -12.48
C TYR A 55 9.57 9.72 -13.60
N SER A 56 9.86 8.51 -14.07
CA SER A 56 10.72 8.29 -15.23
C SER A 56 9.97 7.52 -16.31
N LEU A 57 10.52 7.48 -17.54
CA LEU A 57 9.95 6.66 -18.61
C LEU A 57 9.93 5.16 -18.25
N LYS A 58 10.89 4.69 -17.43
CA LYS A 58 10.97 3.29 -16.96
C LYS A 58 9.96 3.00 -15.85
N PHE A 59 9.65 4.01 -15.03
CA PHE A 59 8.71 3.91 -13.90
C PHE A 59 7.68 5.04 -13.99
N PRO A 60 6.72 4.95 -14.91
CA PRO A 60 5.67 5.95 -15.05
C PRO A 60 4.64 5.85 -13.92
N GLN A 61 3.88 6.93 -13.72
CA GLN A 61 2.65 6.87 -12.93
C GLN A 61 1.60 6.00 -13.61
N LEU A 62 0.64 5.47 -12.84
CA LEU A 62 -0.44 4.66 -13.40
C LEU A 62 -1.36 5.52 -14.27
N GLU A 63 -1.82 5.00 -15.40
CA GLU A 63 -2.92 5.57 -16.16
C GLU A 63 -4.18 4.73 -15.94
N ALA A 64 -5.29 5.37 -15.57
CA ALA A 64 -6.58 4.72 -15.33
C ALA A 64 -7.72 5.69 -15.63
N HIS A 65 -8.96 5.21 -15.58
CA HIS A 65 -10.15 6.05 -15.67
C HIS A 65 -10.79 6.23 -14.29
N PRO A 66 -11.45 7.37 -14.03
CA PRO A 66 -12.28 7.52 -12.84
C PRO A 66 -13.31 6.39 -12.74
N GLY A 67 -13.42 5.74 -11.59
CA GLY A 67 -14.31 4.60 -11.37
C GLY A 67 -13.71 3.22 -11.68
N ASP A 68 -12.52 3.15 -12.28
CA ASP A 68 -11.78 1.89 -12.47
C ASP A 68 -11.40 1.26 -11.13
N TYR A 69 -11.21 -0.06 -11.15
CA TYR A 69 -10.55 -0.77 -10.05
C TYR A 69 -9.06 -0.89 -10.34
N ILE A 70 -8.25 -0.64 -9.32
CA ILE A 70 -6.80 -0.82 -9.38
C ILE A 70 -6.33 -1.70 -8.23
N ALA A 71 -5.17 -2.32 -8.42
CA ALA A 71 -4.48 -3.09 -7.39
C ALA A 71 -3.24 -2.34 -6.93
N LEU A 72 -3.13 -2.11 -5.63
CA LEU A 72 -1.88 -1.67 -5.00
C LEU A 72 -1.16 -2.92 -4.49
N GLN A 73 -0.02 -3.27 -5.09
CA GLN A 73 0.75 -4.45 -4.73
C GLN A 73 2.02 -4.10 -3.95
N TYR A 74 2.35 -4.92 -2.95
CA TYR A 74 3.48 -4.72 -2.06
C TYR A 74 4.05 -6.05 -1.54
N GLN A 75 5.33 -6.08 -1.21
CA GLN A 75 5.99 -7.27 -0.66
C GLN A 75 5.69 -7.41 0.83
N GLU A 76 5.43 -8.64 1.28
CA GLU A 76 5.23 -8.88 2.70
C GLU A 76 6.53 -8.82 3.51
N ASN A 77 7.69 -9.12 2.89
CA ASN A 77 9.01 -9.10 3.53
C ASN A 77 9.05 -9.86 4.88
N GLY A 78 8.35 -10.99 4.96
CA GLY A 78 8.24 -11.82 6.16
C GLY A 78 7.21 -11.35 7.20
N HIS A 79 6.48 -10.26 6.97
CA HIS A 79 5.49 -9.74 7.93
C HIS A 79 4.15 -10.47 7.87
N VAL A 80 3.97 -11.41 6.95
CA VAL A 80 2.83 -12.32 6.84
C VAL A 80 3.27 -13.76 7.10
N THR A 81 4.14 -14.32 6.25
CA THR A 81 4.49 -15.75 6.34
C THR A 81 5.50 -16.06 7.45
N LEU A 82 6.22 -15.05 7.94
CA LEU A 82 7.19 -15.15 9.02
C LEU A 82 6.84 -14.25 10.21
N LEU A 83 5.55 -13.89 10.38
CA LEU A 83 5.06 -13.07 11.48
C LEU A 83 5.56 -13.51 12.88
N PRO A 84 5.75 -14.82 13.20
CA PRO A 84 6.34 -15.24 14.47
C PRO A 84 7.73 -14.65 14.79
N ASN A 85 8.47 -14.16 13.79
CA ASN A 85 9.75 -13.45 13.99
C ASN A 85 9.57 -12.06 14.63
N SER A 86 8.33 -11.56 14.69
CA SER A 86 7.95 -10.32 15.38
C SER A 86 6.98 -10.62 16.53
N PRO A 87 7.43 -11.30 17.61
CA PRO A 87 6.55 -11.82 18.67
C PRO A 87 5.78 -10.76 19.47
N GLN A 88 6.14 -9.48 19.30
CA GLN A 88 5.42 -8.34 19.87
C GLN A 88 4.20 -7.89 19.05
N LYS A 89 4.04 -8.42 17.83
CA LYS A 89 2.94 -8.09 16.91
C LYS A 89 1.85 -9.13 17.05
N THR A 90 0.60 -8.70 16.99
CA THR A 90 -0.57 -9.59 17.06
C THR A 90 -1.00 -10.13 15.70
N ASP A 91 -0.72 -9.35 14.65
CA ASP A 91 -1.11 -9.57 13.26
C ASP A 91 -0.14 -8.80 12.34
N SER A 92 -0.37 -8.89 11.03
CA SER A 92 0.45 -8.25 9.99
C SER A 92 0.20 -6.74 9.85
N GLY A 93 -0.68 -6.14 10.65
CA GLY A 93 -1.06 -4.74 10.59
C GLY A 93 -2.15 -4.42 9.57
N MET A 94 -2.47 -3.14 9.47
CA MET A 94 -3.56 -2.61 8.66
C MET A 94 -3.06 -1.61 7.62
N ILE A 95 -3.62 -1.70 6.41
CA ILE A 95 -3.45 -0.74 5.33
C ILE A 95 -4.54 0.33 5.40
N TYR A 96 -4.13 1.57 5.15
CA TYR A 96 -5.00 2.72 4.94
C TYR A 96 -4.59 3.39 3.64
N ILE A 97 -5.56 3.59 2.75
CA ILE A 97 -5.34 4.21 1.45
C ILE A 97 -6.13 5.51 1.44
N TYR A 98 -5.43 6.62 1.29
CA TYR A 98 -6.04 7.94 1.18
C TYR A 98 -5.90 8.48 -0.23
N GLY A 99 -6.84 9.32 -0.65
CA GLY A 99 -6.86 9.96 -1.96
C GLY A 99 -7.08 11.46 -1.88
N THR A 100 -6.38 12.24 -2.72
CA THR A 100 -6.58 13.69 -2.87
C THR A 100 -6.26 14.18 -4.28
N THR A 101 -7.00 15.18 -4.74
CA THR A 101 -6.68 15.95 -5.97
C THR A 101 -5.90 17.24 -5.68
N ASN A 102 -5.68 17.54 -4.40
CA ASN A 102 -4.98 18.73 -3.95
C ASN A 102 -3.85 18.34 -2.99
N PRO A 103 -2.86 17.54 -3.44
CA PRO A 103 -1.73 17.12 -2.61
C PRO A 103 -0.82 18.31 -2.29
N HIS A 104 -0.11 18.24 -1.18
CA HIS A 104 0.92 19.19 -0.80
C HIS A 104 2.25 18.47 -0.51
N ASP A 105 3.37 19.14 -0.79
CA ASP A 105 4.71 18.64 -0.51
C ASP A 105 5.03 18.57 0.98
N ASP A 106 4.32 19.37 1.79
CA ASP A 106 4.39 19.42 3.25
C ASP A 106 3.25 18.67 3.96
N ASP A 107 2.50 17.81 3.26
CA ASP A 107 1.45 16.98 3.86
C ASP A 107 2.02 16.13 5.00
N ARG A 108 1.52 16.36 6.22
CA ARG A 108 2.00 15.73 7.46
C ARG A 108 1.24 14.46 7.76
N PHE A 109 1.96 13.45 8.25
CA PHE A 109 1.38 12.16 8.60
C PHE A 109 0.24 12.30 9.61
N VAL A 110 0.45 13.07 10.67
CA VAL A 110 -0.52 13.23 11.77
C VAL A 110 -1.76 14.03 11.40
N ASP A 111 -1.72 14.80 10.31
CA ASP A 111 -2.85 15.61 9.84
C ASP A 111 -3.76 14.81 8.87
N ILE A 112 -3.34 13.60 8.48
CA ILE A 112 -4.00 12.75 7.49
C ILE A 112 -4.34 11.38 8.06
N HIS A 113 -3.37 10.62 8.58
CA HIS A 113 -3.56 9.24 8.99
C HIS A 113 -4.54 9.15 10.18
N LYS A 114 -5.65 8.43 10.01
CA LYS A 114 -6.78 8.34 10.96
C LYS A 114 -7.43 9.70 11.26
N VAL A 115 -7.21 10.70 10.41
CA VAL A 115 -7.84 12.04 10.47
C VAL A 115 -8.74 12.26 9.25
N TRP A 116 -8.25 11.96 8.05
CA TRP A 116 -9.09 11.91 6.85
C TRP A 116 -10.04 10.70 6.94
N ASN A 117 -11.29 10.91 6.55
CA ASN A 117 -12.37 9.93 6.62
C ASN A 117 -12.98 9.69 5.23
N GLU A 118 -13.88 8.71 5.13
CA GLU A 118 -14.49 8.32 3.85
C GLU A 118 -15.40 9.41 3.29
N GLU A 119 -15.99 10.24 4.16
CA GLU A 119 -16.83 11.37 3.76
C GLU A 119 -16.03 12.55 3.18
N GLY A 120 -14.69 12.53 3.26
CA GLY A 120 -13.83 13.62 2.80
C GLY A 120 -13.96 14.90 3.62
N THR A 121 -14.48 14.80 4.85
CA THR A 121 -14.68 15.94 5.77
C THR A 121 -13.62 16.01 6.87
N GLY A 122 -12.83 14.96 7.01
CA GLY A 122 -11.77 14.86 8.01
C GLY A 122 -10.61 15.84 7.77
N GLY A 123 -9.99 16.28 8.87
CA GLY A 123 -8.83 17.18 8.82
C GLY A 123 -9.14 18.50 8.12
N ASN A 124 -8.43 18.77 7.03
CA ASN A 124 -8.58 19.98 6.22
C ASN A 124 -9.54 19.82 5.03
N GLY A 125 -10.22 18.66 4.91
CA GLY A 125 -11.19 18.38 3.85
C GLY A 125 -10.61 18.33 2.42
N ARG A 126 -9.28 18.21 2.27
CA ARG A 126 -8.64 18.13 0.94
C ARG A 126 -8.62 16.73 0.36
N GLY A 127 -8.97 15.70 1.12
CA GLY A 127 -8.97 14.33 0.65
C GLY A 127 -9.78 13.43 1.57
N MET A 128 -9.74 12.14 1.26
CA MET A 128 -10.59 11.14 1.89
C MET A 128 -9.83 9.84 2.11
N LEU A 129 -10.35 9.03 3.04
CA LEU A 129 -10.00 7.62 3.15
C LEU A 129 -10.75 6.86 2.05
N LEU A 130 -10.01 6.15 1.20
CA LEU A 130 -10.56 5.37 0.10
C LEU A 130 -10.81 3.91 0.49
N LYS A 131 -9.93 3.35 1.33
CA LYS A 131 -10.05 1.97 1.79
C LYS A 131 -9.18 1.72 3.02
N THR A 132 -9.66 0.82 3.88
CA THR A 132 -8.82 0.09 4.83
C THR A 132 -8.86 -1.40 4.55
N TRP A 133 -7.75 -2.10 4.79
CA TRP A 133 -7.68 -3.55 4.66
C TRP A 133 -6.58 -4.14 5.53
N SER A 134 -6.61 -5.45 5.78
CA SER A 134 -5.49 -6.16 6.40
C SER A 134 -4.27 -6.13 5.48
N PHE A 135 -3.06 -5.98 6.03
CA PHE A 135 -1.82 -6.10 5.24
C PHE A 135 -1.69 -7.50 4.61
N ASP A 136 -2.02 -8.54 5.38
CA ASP A 136 -2.21 -9.91 4.87
C ASP A 136 -3.53 -9.95 4.10
N ASP A 137 -3.44 -10.11 2.77
CA ASP A 137 -4.60 -10.14 1.87
C ASP A 137 -5.31 -11.50 1.84
N GLY A 138 -4.78 -12.51 2.55
CA GLY A 138 -5.35 -13.85 2.59
C GLY A 138 -4.85 -14.78 1.49
N GLN A 139 -3.95 -14.36 0.61
CA GLN A 139 -3.39 -15.21 -0.45
C GLN A 139 -1.89 -15.04 -0.65
N CYS A 140 -1.34 -13.86 -0.35
CA CYS A 140 0.06 -13.54 -0.58
C CYS A 140 1.02 -14.38 0.26
N TYR A 141 2.25 -14.49 -0.25
CA TYR A 141 3.33 -15.19 0.41
C TYR A 141 4.69 -14.80 -0.16
N GLN A 142 5.68 -14.70 0.72
CA GLN A 142 7.09 -14.80 0.40
C GLN A 142 7.51 -16.27 0.47
N LEU A 143 8.31 -16.72 -0.47
CA LEU A 143 8.82 -18.08 -0.49
C LEU A 143 9.77 -18.32 0.70
N ASN A 144 9.41 -19.26 1.58
CA ASN A 144 10.25 -19.75 2.67
C ASN A 144 9.77 -21.12 3.16
N GLU A 145 10.47 -21.68 4.14
CA GLU A 145 10.20 -23.01 4.71
C GLU A 145 9.09 -23.00 5.79
N GLY A 146 8.51 -21.83 6.10
CA GLY A 146 7.45 -21.68 7.09
C GLY A 146 6.12 -22.28 6.63
N GLN A 147 5.34 -22.80 7.60
CA GLN A 147 4.05 -23.47 7.35
C GLN A 147 3.05 -22.58 6.61
N THR A 148 3.01 -21.28 6.94
CA THR A 148 2.11 -20.31 6.28
C THR A 148 2.46 -20.18 4.80
N SER A 149 3.75 -19.99 4.47
CA SER A 149 4.21 -19.92 3.08
C SER A 149 3.89 -21.21 2.32
N ALA A 150 4.24 -22.38 2.87
CA ALA A 150 3.97 -23.67 2.23
C ALA A 150 2.47 -23.93 2.01
N THR A 151 1.61 -23.45 2.89
CA THR A 151 0.15 -23.58 2.74
C THR A 151 -0.38 -22.63 1.67
N ARG A 152 0.05 -21.36 1.68
CA ARG A 152 -0.34 -20.37 0.67
C ARG A 152 0.12 -20.79 -0.73
N GLN A 153 1.35 -21.27 -0.90
CA GLN A 153 1.86 -21.79 -2.18
C GLN A 153 1.00 -22.93 -2.75
N ARG A 154 0.50 -23.83 -1.90
CA ARG A 154 -0.37 -24.93 -2.34
C ARG A 154 -1.77 -24.45 -2.72
N ASN A 155 -2.31 -23.47 -2.01
CA ASN A 155 -3.66 -22.96 -2.22
C ASN A 155 -3.73 -21.92 -3.36
N TYR A 156 -2.64 -21.19 -3.58
CA TYR A 156 -2.54 -20.07 -4.50
C TYR A 156 -1.31 -20.23 -5.41
N PRO A 157 -1.20 -21.35 -6.16
CA PRO A 157 -0.05 -21.58 -7.02
C PRO A 157 -0.02 -20.58 -8.18
N LYS A 158 1.17 -20.09 -8.51
CA LYS A 158 1.36 -19.14 -9.60
C LYS A 158 2.71 -19.34 -10.29
N ALA A 159 2.80 -18.95 -11.56
CA ALA A 159 4.06 -18.96 -12.30
C ALA A 159 4.96 -17.80 -11.84
N ALA A 160 6.27 -18.02 -11.75
CA ALA A 160 7.21 -16.96 -11.37
C ALA A 160 7.29 -15.90 -12.47
N VAL A 161 7.14 -14.62 -12.10
CA VAL A 161 7.15 -13.47 -13.02
C VAL A 161 7.93 -12.33 -12.38
N GLN A 162 8.86 -11.71 -13.11
CA GLN A 162 9.60 -10.55 -12.59
C GLN A 162 8.71 -9.30 -12.54
N PRO A 163 8.88 -8.42 -11.53
CA PRO A 163 9.85 -8.49 -10.44
C PRO A 163 9.37 -9.32 -9.22
N GLN A 164 8.18 -9.93 -9.30
CA GLN A 164 7.60 -10.71 -8.20
C GLN A 164 8.41 -11.96 -7.87
N GLY A 165 9.09 -12.53 -8.87
CA GLY A 165 9.75 -13.82 -8.76
C GLY A 165 8.74 -14.91 -8.40
N SER A 166 9.15 -15.83 -7.53
CA SER A 166 8.30 -16.92 -7.03
C SER A 166 7.33 -16.50 -5.92
N ASP A 167 7.53 -15.32 -5.33
CA ASP A 167 6.65 -14.77 -4.30
C ASP A 167 5.33 -14.30 -4.90
N LEU A 168 4.24 -14.38 -4.14
CA LEU A 168 2.99 -13.69 -4.48
C LEU A 168 2.90 -12.43 -3.62
N TRP A 169 2.98 -11.26 -4.24
CA TRP A 169 2.88 -9.98 -3.50
C TRP A 169 1.50 -9.81 -2.88
N CYS A 170 1.45 -9.16 -1.73
CA CYS A 170 0.20 -8.77 -1.11
C CYS A 170 -0.44 -7.63 -1.89
N GLN A 171 -1.76 -7.55 -1.84
CA GLN A 171 -2.53 -6.64 -2.66
C GLN A 171 -3.68 -6.01 -1.89
N THR A 172 -3.91 -4.72 -2.15
CA THR A 172 -5.18 -4.05 -1.83
C THR A 172 -5.83 -3.51 -3.10
N ASP A 173 -7.06 -3.96 -3.38
CA ASP A 173 -7.88 -3.52 -4.49
C ASP A 173 -8.83 -2.40 -4.06
N ILE A 174 -8.79 -1.30 -4.81
CA ILE A 174 -9.64 -0.13 -4.58
C ILE A 174 -10.37 0.26 -5.85
N ARG A 175 -11.56 0.83 -5.69
CA ARG A 175 -12.26 1.54 -6.77
C ARG A 175 -11.85 3.01 -6.71
N LEU A 176 -11.40 3.56 -7.83
CA LEU A 176 -11.09 4.98 -7.93
C LEU A 176 -12.38 5.81 -7.87
N PRO A 177 -12.38 6.99 -7.22
CA PRO A 177 -13.56 7.85 -7.22
C PRO A 177 -13.96 8.23 -8.65
N SER A 178 -15.25 8.14 -8.96
CA SER A 178 -15.78 8.37 -10.31
C SER A 178 -15.91 9.85 -10.71
N THR A 179 -15.79 10.77 -9.75
CA THR A 179 -15.93 12.22 -9.96
C THR A 179 -14.59 12.94 -10.07
N THR A 180 -13.48 12.24 -9.84
CA THR A 180 -12.14 12.82 -9.87
C THR A 180 -11.65 13.02 -11.30
N GLN A 181 -10.96 14.13 -11.58
CA GLN A 181 -10.37 14.41 -12.89
C GLN A 181 -8.87 14.67 -12.78
N ASN A 182 -8.18 14.54 -13.92
CA ASN A 182 -6.75 14.83 -14.10
C ASN A 182 -5.82 13.88 -13.34
N THR A 183 -5.53 14.17 -12.07
CA THR A 183 -4.58 13.41 -11.27
C THR A 183 -5.15 13.17 -9.88
N LEU A 184 -5.08 11.92 -9.43
CA LEU A 184 -5.36 11.55 -8.06
C LEU A 184 -4.05 11.13 -7.39
N THR A 185 -3.67 11.81 -6.31
CA THR A 185 -2.59 11.36 -5.45
C THR A 185 -3.15 10.36 -4.44
N ILE A 186 -2.44 9.24 -4.30
CA ILE A 186 -2.69 8.19 -3.32
C ILE A 186 -1.59 8.19 -2.26
N TYR A 187 -2.02 8.19 -1.00
CA TYR A 187 -1.16 7.92 0.15
C TYR A 187 -1.46 6.52 0.67
N TRP A 188 -0.51 5.61 0.50
CA TRP A 188 -0.58 4.27 1.06
C TRP A 188 0.13 4.27 2.41
N VAL A 189 -0.56 3.83 3.46
CA VAL A 189 -0.02 3.72 4.81
C VAL A 189 -0.22 2.30 5.32
N TRP A 190 0.85 1.66 5.74
CA TRP A 190 0.82 0.45 6.53
C TRP A 190 1.09 0.77 8.00
N ASP A 191 0.07 0.60 8.83
CA ASP A 191 0.17 0.64 10.29
C ASP A 191 0.50 -0.76 10.80
N PHE A 192 1.78 -0.97 11.11
CA PHE A 192 2.28 -2.18 11.72
C PHE A 192 2.54 -2.00 13.21
N SER A 193 1.88 -1.07 13.90
CA SER A 193 2.21 -0.75 15.29
C SER A 193 1.98 -1.94 16.24
N ALA A 194 2.83 -2.08 17.26
CA ALA A 194 2.63 -3.04 18.34
C ALA A 194 1.83 -2.40 19.49
N PRO A 195 0.81 -3.08 20.05
CA PRO A 195 0.07 -2.57 21.20
C PRO A 195 0.93 -2.55 22.47
N SER A 196 0.42 -1.87 23.51
CA SER A 196 1.00 -1.94 24.85
C SER A 196 0.97 -3.37 25.39
N SER A 197 2.07 -3.79 26.02
CA SER A 197 2.20 -5.08 26.69
C SER A 197 3.16 -4.98 27.88
N PRO A 198 3.23 -5.97 28.80
CA PRO A 198 4.21 -5.96 29.88
C PRO A 198 5.66 -5.83 29.41
N LYS A 199 5.99 -6.35 28.22
CA LYS A 199 7.34 -6.23 27.62
C LYS A 199 7.55 -4.90 26.90
N ILE A 200 6.48 -4.26 26.42
CA ILE A 200 6.50 -2.98 25.71
C ILE A 200 5.37 -2.09 26.26
N PRO A 201 5.54 -1.46 27.45
CA PRO A 201 4.43 -0.81 28.16
C PRO A 201 3.77 0.34 27.40
N ASN A 202 4.49 0.99 26.50
CA ASN A 202 3.98 2.10 25.69
C ASN A 202 3.58 1.66 24.26
N GLY A 203 3.61 0.36 23.98
CA GLY A 203 3.54 -0.14 22.61
C GLY A 203 4.73 0.34 21.77
N LYS A 204 4.64 0.10 20.46
CA LYS A 204 5.65 0.56 19.50
C LYS A 204 4.96 1.01 18.22
N SER A 205 4.91 2.33 17.99
CA SER A 205 4.53 2.88 16.70
C SER A 205 5.49 2.40 15.61
N GLU A 206 4.93 1.96 14.50
CA GLU A 206 5.69 1.51 13.34
C GLU A 206 4.81 1.62 12.09
N PHE A 207 5.04 2.67 11.32
CA PHE A 207 4.27 2.97 10.12
C PHE A 207 5.19 3.03 8.90
N TYR A 208 4.73 2.49 7.79
CA TYR A 208 5.40 2.63 6.51
C TYR A 208 4.47 3.37 5.56
N THR A 209 4.99 4.32 4.80
CA THR A 209 4.18 5.05 3.83
C THR A 209 4.78 5.05 2.43
N SER A 210 3.94 5.27 1.43
CA SER A 210 4.36 5.51 0.05
C SER A 210 3.36 6.42 -0.65
N CYS A 211 3.88 7.36 -1.43
CA CYS A 211 3.07 8.31 -2.19
C CYS A 211 3.20 8.07 -3.69
N MET A 212 2.06 8.12 -4.37
CA MET A 212 1.95 7.86 -5.80
C MET A 212 0.83 8.67 -6.42
N ASP A 213 0.88 8.83 -7.74
CA ASP A 213 -0.08 9.54 -8.53
C ASP A 213 -0.71 8.57 -9.55
N ILE A 214 -1.97 8.83 -9.84
CA ILE A 214 -2.73 8.16 -10.89
C ILE A 214 -3.19 9.25 -11.84
N LYS A 215 -2.78 9.12 -13.10
CA LYS A 215 -3.28 9.94 -14.19
C LYS A 215 -4.63 9.40 -14.62
N LEU A 216 -5.65 10.22 -14.41
CA LEU A 216 -7.02 9.93 -14.75
C LEU A 216 -7.32 10.44 -16.15
N ALA A 217 -7.77 9.53 -17.01
CA ALA A 217 -8.33 9.87 -18.30
C ALA A 217 -9.68 10.62 -18.15
N LYS A 218 -10.14 11.23 -19.24
CA LYS A 218 -11.34 12.08 -19.22
C LYS A 218 -12.65 11.31 -19.14
N GLU A 219 -12.65 10.06 -19.59
CA GLU A 219 -13.86 9.23 -19.63
C GLU A 219 -14.08 8.58 -18.28
N ASN A 220 -15.28 8.72 -17.74
CA ASN A 220 -15.66 8.11 -16.46
C ASN A 220 -16.22 6.72 -16.69
N HIS A 221 -15.77 5.78 -15.88
CA HIS A 221 -16.15 4.39 -15.94
C HIS A 221 -17.13 4.06 -14.81
N ASN A 222 -18.33 3.64 -15.18
CA ASN A 222 -19.31 3.13 -14.23
C ASN A 222 -19.85 1.80 -14.75
N TYR A 223 -19.21 0.72 -14.33
CA TYR A 223 -19.53 -0.63 -14.75
C TYR A 223 -19.90 -1.48 -13.55
N ASP A 224 -20.80 -2.43 -13.76
CA ASP A 224 -20.96 -3.55 -12.85
C ASP A 224 -19.76 -4.48 -13.03
N ILE A 225 -19.07 -4.78 -11.93
CA ILE A 225 -17.95 -5.71 -11.94
C ILE A 225 -18.43 -7.14 -11.73
N SER A 226 -17.82 -8.07 -12.47
CA SER A 226 -17.96 -9.50 -12.22
C SER A 226 -16.57 -10.09 -11.98
N PHE A 227 -16.46 -10.92 -10.94
CA PHE A 227 -15.21 -11.62 -10.67
C PHE A 227 -15.13 -12.88 -11.52
N VAL A 228 -14.06 -13.01 -12.29
CA VAL A 228 -13.75 -14.23 -13.06
C VAL A 228 -12.69 -15.02 -12.31
N GLU A 229 -13.04 -16.25 -11.90
CA GLU A 229 -12.13 -17.17 -11.21
C GLU A 229 -11.01 -17.67 -12.14
N GLY A 230 -9.90 -18.13 -11.56
CA GLY A 230 -8.81 -18.79 -12.31
C GLY A 230 -7.92 -17.85 -13.14
N GLN A 231 -7.99 -16.53 -12.89
CA GLN A 231 -7.04 -15.57 -13.46
C GLN A 231 -5.63 -15.79 -12.91
N ASP A 232 -4.62 -15.37 -13.69
CA ASP A 232 -3.22 -15.38 -13.23
C ASP A 232 -3.07 -14.53 -11.97
N LEU A 233 -2.70 -15.15 -10.87
CA LEU A 233 -2.57 -14.51 -9.56
C LEU A 233 -1.50 -13.41 -9.51
N ASN A 234 -0.56 -13.39 -10.46
CA ASN A 234 0.36 -12.25 -10.59
C ASN A 234 -0.39 -10.93 -10.86
N PHE A 235 -1.57 -11.00 -11.48
CA PHE A 235 -2.33 -9.84 -11.94
C PHE A 235 -3.79 -9.84 -11.48
N ALA A 236 -4.30 -10.94 -10.94
CA ALA A 236 -5.70 -11.08 -10.56
C ALA A 236 -6.11 -10.08 -9.47
N GLY A 237 -7.36 -9.61 -9.54
CA GLY A 237 -7.98 -8.97 -8.38
C GLY A 237 -8.30 -10.00 -7.29
N ILE A 238 -8.62 -9.55 -6.09
CA ILE A 238 -9.02 -10.38 -4.97
C ILE A 238 -10.53 -10.25 -4.80
N LYS A 239 -11.25 -11.35 -5.04
CA LYS A 239 -12.72 -11.40 -5.02
C LYS A 239 -13.34 -10.74 -3.79
N ALA A 240 -12.81 -11.05 -2.61
CA ALA A 240 -13.30 -10.50 -1.35
C ALA A 240 -13.13 -8.98 -1.26
N GLN A 241 -12.12 -8.41 -1.93
CA GLN A 241 -11.87 -6.97 -1.92
C GLN A 241 -12.67 -6.22 -2.99
N LEU A 242 -13.07 -6.91 -4.05
CA LEU A 242 -13.86 -6.35 -5.15
C LEU A 242 -15.37 -6.40 -4.86
N LEU A 243 -15.86 -7.52 -4.29
CA LEU A 243 -17.29 -7.78 -4.13
C LEU A 243 -17.83 -7.49 -2.73
N ASN A 244 -16.98 -7.46 -1.70
CA ASN A 244 -17.42 -7.03 -0.38
C ASN A 244 -17.12 -5.54 -0.23
N HIS A 245 -18.18 -4.75 -0.25
CA HIS A 245 -18.15 -3.38 0.24
C HIS A 245 -18.18 -3.45 1.77
N SER A 246 -17.00 -3.62 2.37
CA SER A 246 -16.81 -3.38 3.80
C SER A 246 -16.65 -1.89 4.04
#